data_AF-A0A6A8QAR5-F1
#
_entry.id   AF-A0A6A8QAR5-F1
#
_cell.length_a   1.000
_cell.length_b   1.000
_cell.length_c   1.000
_cell.angle_alpha   90.00
_cell.angle_beta   90.00
_cell.angle_gamma   90.00
#
_symmetry.space_group_name_H-M   'P 1'
#
loop_
_entity.id
_entity.type
_entity.pdbx_description
1 polymer ?
#
loop_
_entity_poly.entity_id
_entity_poly.type
_entity_poly.pdbx_seq_one_letter_code
_entity_poly.pdbx_strand_id
1 'polypeptide(L)' 'MRISKWGNSLAVRLPAAVVEALELKEGDEIEIHVADARNLGVARKPGREELLKRLRAFRGRLPVDFKFDRDEANAR' A
#
# COMPACT_ATOMS: atom_id res chain seq x y z
N MET A 1 -20.41 -9.00 -12.01
CA MET A 1 -19.75 -9.35 -10.73
C MET A 1 -20.78 -9.17 -9.63
N ARG A 2 -20.77 -10.00 -8.58
CA ARG A 2 -21.71 -9.89 -7.44
C ARG A 2 -20.91 -9.96 -6.15
N ILE A 3 -21.32 -9.16 -5.17
CA ILE A 3 -20.76 -9.22 -3.83
C ILE A 3 -21.29 -10.50 -3.14
N SER A 4 -20.38 -11.26 -2.53
CA SER A 4 -20.67 -12.46 -1.76
C SER A 4 -20.15 -12.35 -0.34
N LYS A 5 -20.79 -13.02 0.62
CA LYS A 5 -20.28 -13.10 2.00
C LYS A 5 -19.19 -14.16 2.09
N TRP A 6 -18.05 -13.81 2.67
CA TRP A 6 -16.96 -14.73 3.00
C TRP A 6 -16.59 -14.54 4.47
N GLY A 7 -16.98 -15.49 5.31
CA GLY A 7 -16.90 -15.34 6.77
C GLY A 7 -17.70 -14.12 7.25
N ASN A 8 -17.04 -13.21 7.96
CA ASN A 8 -17.62 -11.95 8.44
C ASN A 8 -17.46 -10.78 7.46
N SER A 9 -16.85 -11.02 6.29
CA SER A 9 -16.49 -9.99 5.32
C SER A 9 -17.27 -10.14 4.01
N LEU A 10 -17.22 -9.10 3.18
CA LEU A 10 -17.72 -9.12 1.81
C LEU A 10 -16.56 -9.34 0.84
N ALA A 11 -16.83 -10.13 -0.20
CA ALA A 11 -15.86 -10.49 -1.22
C ALA A 11 -16.43 -10.24 -2.62
N VAL A 12 -15.53 -9.92 -3.56
CA VAL A 12 -15.78 -9.85 -5.00
C VAL A 12 -14.79 -10.76 -5.71
N ARG A 13 -15.20 -11.37 -6.82
CA ARG A 13 -14.27 -12.14 -7.66
C ARG A 13 -13.42 -11.17 -8.45
N LEU A 14 -12.11 -11.37 -8.53
CA LEU A 14 -11.27 -10.59 -9.44
C LEU A 14 -11.26 -11.25 -10.83
N PRO A 15 -11.46 -10.49 -11.93
CA PRO A 15 -11.31 -11.02 -13.29
C PRO A 15 -9.86 -11.45 -13.56
N ALA A 16 -9.67 -12.48 -14.41
CA ALA A 16 -8.34 -12.99 -14.76
C ALA A 16 -7.39 -11.89 -15.26
N ALA A 17 -7.89 -10.99 -16.12
CA ALA A 17 -7.11 -9.86 -16.63
C ALA A 17 -6.54 -8.94 -15.52
N VAL A 18 -7.27 -8.77 -14.41
CA VAL A 18 -6.80 -7.96 -13.27
C VAL A 18 -5.75 -8.73 -12.46
N VAL A 19 -5.98 -10.03 -12.25
CA VAL A 19 -5.02 -10.93 -11.58
C VAL A 19 -3.69 -10.96 -12.34
N GLU A 20 -3.74 -11.08 -13.67
CA GLU A 20 -2.57 -11.08 -14.54
C GLU A 20 -1.86 -9.73 -14.57
N ALA A 21 -2.60 -8.62 -14.78
CA ALA A 21 -2.01 -7.28 -14.86
C ALA A 21 -1.33 -6.85 -13.55
N LEU A 22 -1.82 -7.33 -12.41
CA LEU A 22 -1.25 -7.07 -11.09
C LEU A 22 -0.33 -8.19 -10.61
N GLU A 23 -0.12 -9.23 -11.44
CA GLU A 23 0.68 -10.43 -11.16
C GLU A 23 0.37 -11.06 -9.79
N LEU A 24 -0.91 -11.10 -9.42
CA LEU A 24 -1.37 -11.63 -8.14
C LEU A 24 -1.35 -13.15 -8.15
N LYS A 25 -0.95 -13.74 -7.02
CA LYS A 25 -0.94 -15.18 -6.80
C LYS A 25 -1.75 -15.53 -5.55
N GLU A 26 -2.18 -16.79 -5.47
CA GLU A 26 -2.81 -17.29 -4.25
C GLU A 26 -1.82 -17.16 -3.08
N GLY A 27 -2.28 -16.58 -1.96
CA GLY A 27 -1.44 -16.29 -0.79
C GLY A 27 -0.82 -14.89 -0.77
N ASP A 28 -0.96 -14.07 -1.82
CA ASP A 28 -0.47 -12.69 -1.79
C ASP A 28 -1.25 -11.81 -0.80
N GLU A 29 -0.53 -11.04 0.00
CA GLU A 29 -1.11 -9.96 0.81
C GLU A 29 -1.35 -8.71 -0.07
N ILE A 30 -2.62 -8.38 -0.28
CA ILE A 30 -3.06 -7.18 -0.99
C ILE A 30 -3.85 -6.25 -0.07
N GLU A 31 -3.80 -4.97 -0.37
CA GLU A 31 -4.60 -3.93 0.25
C GLU A 31 -5.47 -3.26 -0.82
N ILE A 32 -6.77 -3.17 -0.56
CA ILE A 32 -7.72 -2.45 -1.41
C ILE A 32 -8.05 -1.14 -0.72
N HIS A 33 -7.80 -0.02 -1.39
CA HIS A 33 -8.13 1.31 -0.90
C HIS A 33 -9.04 2.05 -1.90
N VAL A 34 -9.74 3.06 -1.41
CA VAL A 34 -10.56 3.94 -2.27
C VAL A 34 -9.63 4.95 -2.93
N ALA A 35 -9.46 4.83 -4.25
CA ALA A 35 -8.67 5.79 -5.03
C ALA A 35 -9.51 7.03 -5.42
N ASP A 36 -10.81 6.84 -5.65
CA ASP A 36 -11.79 7.91 -5.92
C ASP A 36 -13.23 7.39 -5.69
N ALA A 37 -14.26 8.24 -5.82
CA ALA A 37 -15.66 7.95 -5.56
C ALA A 37 -16.20 6.65 -6.20
N ARG A 38 -15.59 6.20 -7.30
CA ARG A 38 -15.92 4.92 -7.97
C ARG A 38 -14.71 4.08 -8.35
N ASN A 39 -13.52 4.44 -7.87
CA ASN A 39 -12.28 3.79 -8.23
C ASN A 39 -11.71 3.07 -7.00
N LEU A 40 -11.50 1.77 -7.13
CA LEU A 40 -10.78 0.98 -6.14
C LEU A 40 -9.33 0.82 -6.61
N GLY A 41 -8.38 1.22 -5.77
CA GLY A 41 -6.97 0.94 -5.95
C GLY A 41 -6.61 -0.39 -5.29
N VAL A 42 -5.82 -1.20 -5.98
CA VAL A 42 -5.22 -2.43 -5.42
C VAL A 42 -3.73 -2.17 -5.27
N ALA A 43 -3.23 -2.28 -4.05
CA ALA A 43 -1.81 -2.19 -3.76
C ALA A 43 -1.32 -3.53 -3.20
N ARG A 44 -0.19 -4.01 -3.69
CA ARG A 44 0.57 -5.04 -2.97
C ARG A 44 1.32 -4.39 -1.83
N LYS A 45 1.39 -5.07 -0.69
CA LYS A 45 2.23 -4.62 0.41
C LYS A 45 3.69 -4.63 -0.07
N PRO A 46 4.39 -3.48 -0.03
CA PRO A 46 5.76 -3.43 -0.52
C PRO A 46 6.63 -4.36 0.33
N GLY A 47 7.43 -5.20 -0.33
CA GLY A 47 8.45 -5.98 0.35
C GLY A 47 9.51 -5.08 1.01
N ARG A 48 10.32 -5.67 1.90
CA ARG A 48 11.36 -4.92 2.62
C ARG A 48 12.29 -4.14 1.69
N GLU A 49 12.71 -4.75 0.59
CA GLU A 49 13.62 -4.12 -0.38
C GLU A 49 12.98 -2.94 -1.12
N GLU A 50 11.72 -3.10 -1.54
CA GLU A 50 10.90 -2.05 -2.16
C GLU A 50 10.78 -0.84 -1.21
N LEU A 51 10.51 -1.12 0.07
CA LEU A 51 10.40 -0.09 1.10
C LEU A 51 11.73 0.63 1.31
N LEU A 52 12.84 -0.11 1.40
CA LEU A 52 14.17 0.48 1.51
C LEU A 52 14.53 1.32 0.28
N LYS A 53 14.13 0.88 -0.93
CA LYS A 53 14.32 1.65 -2.18
C LYS A 53 13.55 2.97 -2.14
N ARG A 54 12.31 2.98 -1.65
CA ARG A 54 11.52 4.21 -1.46
C ARG A 54 12.18 5.15 -0.47
N LEU A 55 12.65 4.65 0.69
CA LEU A 55 13.35 5.46 1.69
C LEU A 55 14.64 6.06 1.14
N ARG A 56 15.38 5.33 0.30
CA ARG A 56 16.61 5.82 -0.33
C ARG A 56 16.39 7.06 -1.21
N ALA A 57 15.21 7.23 -1.81
CA ALA A 57 14.89 8.41 -2.62
C ALA A 57 14.87 9.74 -1.83
N PHE A 58 14.82 9.66 -0.49
CA PHE A 58 14.84 10.81 0.41
C PHE A 58 16.23 11.09 1.02
N ARG A 59 17.25 10.28 0.71
CA ARG A 59 18.62 10.53 1.21
C ARG A 59 19.17 11.87 0.71
N GLY A 60 19.89 12.57 1.57
CA GLY A 60 20.55 13.83 1.24
C GLY A 60 19.63 15.04 1.06
N ARG A 61 18.31 14.90 1.34
CA ARG A 61 17.37 16.02 1.28
C ARG A 61 17.35 16.87 2.56
N LEU A 62 17.89 16.35 3.66
CA LEU A 62 17.95 17.06 4.92
C LEU A 62 19.20 17.95 4.98
N PRO A 63 19.10 19.15 5.57
CA PRO A 63 20.25 20.00 5.86
C PRO A 63 21.36 19.26 6.62
N VAL A 64 22.60 19.70 6.45
CA VAL A 64 23.77 19.08 7.10
C VAL A 64 23.70 19.13 8.63
N ASP A 65 23.03 20.14 9.16
CA ASP A 65 22.81 20.42 10.57
C ASP A 65 21.45 19.90 11.08
N PHE A 66 20.69 19.21 10.23
CA PHE A 66 19.39 18.67 10.64
C PHE A 66 19.56 17.61 11.73
N LYS A 67 18.92 17.86 12.88
CA LYS A 67 18.77 16.91 13.96
C LYS A 67 17.29 16.67 14.20
N PHE A 68 16.88 15.41 14.12
CA PHE A 68 15.51 15.05 14.47
C PHE A 68 15.35 15.11 16.00
N ASP A 69 14.45 15.96 16.47
CA ASP A 69 14.00 15.99 17.87
C ASP A 69 12.57 15.45 17.96
N ARG A 70 12.40 14.42 18.79
CA ARG A 70 11.12 13.73 18.93
C ARG A 70 10.13 14.55 19.74
N ASP A 71 10.58 15.24 20.77
CA ASP A 71 9.69 15.95 21.70
C ASP A 71 9.21 17.24 21.04
N GLU A 72 10.08 17.93 20.29
CA GLU A 72 9.71 19.06 19.43
C GLU A 72 8.65 18.66 18.39
N ALA A 73 8.85 17.53 17.70
CA ALA A 73 7.92 17.06 16.66
C ALA A 73 6.55 16.61 17.20
N ASN A 74 6.47 16.24 18.49
CA ASN A 74 5.24 15.80 19.14
C ASN A 74 4.60 16.87 20.03
N ALA A 75 5.19 18.06 20.14
CA ALA A 75 4.57 19.19 20.80
C ALA A 75 3.34 19.64 19.99
N ARG A 76 2.16 19.23 20.46
CA ARG A 76 0.85 19.63 19.93
C ARG A 76 -0.04 20.01 21.11
#